data_AF-Q8ZX46-F1
#
_entry.id   AF-Q8ZX46-F1
#
_cell.length_a   1.000
_cell.length_b   1.000
_cell.length_c   1.000
_cell.angle_alpha   90.00
_cell.angle_beta   90.00
_cell.angle_gamma   90.00
#
_symmetry.space_group_name_H-M   'P 1'
#
loop_
_entity.id
_entity.type
_entity.pdbx_description
1 polymer ?
#
loop_
_entity_poly.entity_id
_entity_poly.type
_entity_poly.pdbx_seq_one_letter_code
_entity_poly.pdbx_strand_id
1 'polypeptide(L)' 'MKCPYCGSESVEAVKSWEMPRMGYRVTHYRCKNCGGLFNHYVGRGKSSC' A
#
# COMPACT_ATOMS: atom_id res chain seq x y z
N MET A 1 2.76 -8.57 -1.09
CA MET A 1 2.32 -7.85 0.12
C MET A 1 1.26 -8.70 0.78
N LYS A 2 1.47 -9.13 2.03
CA LYS A 2 0.51 -9.99 2.74
C LYS A 2 -0.51 -9.14 3.46
N CYS A 3 -1.77 -9.54 3.41
CA CYS A 3 -2.83 -8.90 4.17
C CYS A 3 -2.57 -9.13 5.68
N PRO A 4 -2.47 -8.06 6.50
CA PRO A 4 -2.22 -8.21 7.94
C PRO A 4 -3.41 -8.85 8.68
N TYR A 5 -4.60 -8.86 8.07
CA TYR A 5 -5.81 -9.41 8.69
C TYR A 5 -5.92 -10.93 8.55
N CYS A 6 -5.55 -11.49 7.40
CA CYS A 6 -5.76 -12.93 7.12
C CYS A 6 -4.52 -13.64 6.58
N GLY A 7 -3.39 -12.96 6.43
CA GLY A 7 -2.15 -13.51 5.88
C GLY A 7 -2.19 -13.81 4.37
N SER A 8 -3.32 -13.58 3.69
CA SER A 8 -3.47 -13.84 2.26
C SER A 8 -2.61 -12.90 1.41
N GLU A 9 -2.04 -13.44 0.34
CA GLU A 9 -1.26 -12.70 -0.67
C GLU A 9 -2.13 -12.11 -1.78
N SER A 10 -3.41 -12.49 -1.82
CA SER A 10 -4.41 -11.97 -2.75
C SER A 10 -4.92 -10.60 -2.31
N VAL A 11 -4.07 -9.59 -2.46
CA VAL A 11 -4.39 -8.17 -2.26
C VAL A 11 -4.39 -7.43 -3.59
N GLU A 12 -5.38 -6.57 -3.80
CA GLU A 12 -5.53 -5.75 -5.00
C GLU A 12 -5.32 -4.27 -4.65
N ALA A 13 -4.55 -3.56 -5.49
CA ALA A 13 -4.41 -2.12 -5.35
C ALA A 13 -5.67 -1.43 -5.92
N VAL A 14 -6.44 -0.78 -5.04
CA VAL A 14 -7.69 -0.11 -5.43
C VAL A 14 -7.40 1.29 -5.93
N LYS A 15 -6.57 2.03 -5.20
CA LYS A 15 -6.27 3.43 -5.50
C LYS A 15 -4.86 3.77 -5.07
N SER A 16 -4.12 4.45 -5.91
CA SER A 16 -2.85 5.05 -5.52
C SER A 16 -2.86 6.53 -5.84
N TRP A 17 -2.31 7.34 -4.93
CA TRP A 17 -2.08 8.75 -5.16
C TRP A 17 -0.71 9.14 -4.64
N GLU A 18 -0.09 10.07 -5.35
CA GLU A 18 1.20 10.62 -4.99
C GLU A 18 0.98 11.91 -4.20
N MET A 19 1.72 12.07 -3.10
CA MET A 19 1.77 13.31 -2.34
C MET A 19 3.12 13.99 -2.63
N PRO A 20 3.24 14.73 -3.74
CA PRO A 20 4.52 15.34 -4.15
C PRO A 20 5.05 16.33 -3.11
N ARG A 21 4.16 16.99 -2.35
CA ARG A 21 4.54 17.90 -1.26
C ARG A 21 5.25 17.19 -0.09
N MET A 22 4.94 15.92 0.13
CA MET A 22 5.40 15.16 1.29
C MET A 22 6.43 14.07 0.90
N GLY A 23 6.65 13.86 -0.40
CA GLY A 23 7.66 12.93 -0.92
C GLY A 23 7.28 11.45 -0.80
N TYR A 24 6.01 11.12 -0.58
CA TYR A 24 5.55 9.74 -0.51
C TYR A 24 4.31 9.48 -1.37
N ARG A 25 4.21 8.24 -1.86
CA ARG A 25 3.06 7.69 -2.56
C ARG A 25 2.25 6.85 -1.61
N VAL A 26 0.94 7.06 -1.56
CA VAL A 26 0.03 6.22 -0.81
C VAL A 26 -0.68 5.30 -1.77
N THR A 27 -0.66 4.01 -1.50
CA THR A 27 -1.41 3.00 -2.24
C THR A 27 -2.38 2.31 -1.28
N HIS A 28 -3.67 2.45 -1.58
CA HIS A 28 -4.76 1.79 -0.88
C HIS A 28 -4.95 0.39 -1.46
N TYR A 29 -4.77 -0.62 -0.62
CA TYR A 29 -4.93 -2.03 -0.96
C TYR A 29 -6.21 -2.59 -0.35
N ARG A 30 -6.79 -3.56 -1.06
CA ARG A 30 -7.94 -4.34 -0.62
C ARG A 30 -7.61 -5.82 -0.71
N CYS A 31 -7.81 -6.52 0.40
CA CYS A 31 -7.77 -7.97 0.47
C CYS A 31 -8.97 -8.57 -0.25
N LYS A 32 -8.77 -9.39 -1.30
CA LYS A 32 -9.89 -10.10 -1.96
C LYS A 32 -10.45 -11.25 -1.12
N ASN A 33 -9.65 -11.79 -0.22
CA ASN A 33 -10.06 -12.95 0.59
C ASN A 33 -10.91 -12.57 1.80
N CYS A 34 -10.61 -11.41 2.41
CA CYS A 34 -11.16 -10.99 3.68
C CYS A 34 -11.88 -9.64 3.61
N GLY A 35 -11.77 -8.92 2.48
CA GLY A 35 -12.36 -7.60 2.32
C GLY A 35 -11.64 -6.47 3.06
N GLY A 36 -10.62 -6.79 3.88
CA GLY A 36 -9.84 -5.81 4.63
C GLY A 36 -9.15 -4.78 3.74
N LEU A 37 -9.30 -3.51 4.10
CA LEU A 37 -8.73 -2.36 3.40
C LEU A 37 -7.58 -1.79 4.23
N PHE A 38 -6.43 -1.54 3.61
CA PHE A 38 -5.29 -0.95 4.29
C PHE A 38 -4.46 -0.06 3.37
N ASN A 39 -3.88 0.99 3.95
CA ASN A 39 -3.04 1.94 3.22
C ASN A 39 -1.57 1.56 3.35
N HIS A 40 -0.86 1.57 2.22
CA HIS A 40 0.58 1.38 2.17
C HIS A 40 1.24 2.67 1.72
N TYR A 41 2.11 3.20 2.58
CA TYR A 41 2.84 4.44 2.34
C TYR A 41 4.22 4.09 1.82
N VAL A 42 4.45 4.33 0.53
CA VAL A 42 5.75 4.18 -0.13
C VAL A 42 6.39 5.55 -0.21
N GLY A 43 7.24 5.88 0.76
CA GLY A 43 8.10 7.05 0.66
C GLY A 43 9.16 6.86 -0.42
N ARG A 44 9.52 7.93 -1.16
CA ARG A 44 10.87 8.01 -1.73
C ARG A 44 11.82 8.17 -0.55
N GLY A 45 12.12 7.05 0.11
CA GLY A 45 13.36 6.94 0.85
C GLY A 45 14.45 7.35 -0.13
N LYS A 46 15.23 8.37 0.22
CA LYS A 46 16.56 8.53 -0.33
C LYS A 46 17.25 7.18 -0.17
N SER A 47 17.25 6.37 -1.22
CA SER A 47 18.30 5.39 -1.44
C SER A 47 19.52 6.22 -1.80
N SER A 48 20.17 6.80 -0.79
CA SER A 48 21.57 7.20 -0.92
C SER A 48 22.38 5.91 -0.97
N CYS A 49 22.72 5.47 -2.17
CA CYS A 49 23.83 4.57 -2.43
C CYS A 49 24.75 5.27 -3.43
#